data_AF-A0A3S3SHQ9-F1
#
_entry.id   AF-A0A3S3SHQ9-F1
#
_cell.length_a   1.000
_cell.length_b   1.000
_cell.length_c   1.000
_cell.angle_alpha   90.00
_cell.angle_beta   90.00
_cell.angle_gamma   90.00
#
_symmetry.space_group_name_H-M   'P 1'
#
loop_
_entity.id
_entity.type
_entity.pdbx_description
1 polymer ?
#
loop_
_entity_poly.entity_id
_entity_poly.type
_entity_poly.pdbx_seq_one_letter_code
_entity_poly.pdbx_strand_id
1 'polypeptide(L)'
;GSGVECFLAAAEVGASGKVYGIDMTDAMLELARKGKQHVVTNLGYDNVEFRKGYLEAIPLADATADVVISNCVINLSPDKRRTYLEIMRILKPGGRLVVADVVSDEPVSAAIKNSTKYRGECLGGAMQQDDLIAMLEDCGFASIYLHKRYPYREVDGHRFYSLTYEAGKAELAEFVDAETENKGVEKVRCLFRGPAPALVTSSGQRLERGRITELPRREAEQLGEQVFFS
;
A
#
# COMPACT_ATOMS: atom_id res chain seq x y z
N GLY A 1 8.50 -13.94 0.96
CA GLY A 1 9.10 -14.64 2.11
C GLY A 1 8.56 -16.05 2.23
N SER A 2 8.43 -16.56 3.46
CA SER A 2 7.94 -17.92 3.76
C SER A 2 6.43 -18.16 3.54
N GLY A 3 5.69 -17.12 3.14
CA GLY A 3 4.29 -17.24 2.71
C GLY A 3 3.24 -17.02 3.80
N VAL A 4 3.63 -16.65 5.02
CA VAL A 4 2.70 -16.47 6.16
C VAL A 4 1.53 -15.55 5.82
N GLU A 5 1.79 -14.35 5.31
CA GLU A 5 0.75 -13.39 4.93
C GLU A 5 -0.12 -13.91 3.79
N CYS A 6 0.45 -14.68 2.85
CA CYS A 6 -0.31 -15.31 1.77
C CYS A 6 -1.29 -16.36 2.32
N PHE A 7 -0.90 -17.10 3.36
CA PHE A 7 -1.77 -18.10 3.99
C PHE A 7 -2.91 -17.47 4.79
N LEU A 8 -2.65 -16.36 5.47
CA LEU A 8 -3.71 -15.59 6.12
C LEU A 8 -4.69 -15.04 5.07
N ALA A 9 -4.16 -14.41 4.01
CA ALA A 9 -4.98 -13.91 2.91
C ALA A 9 -5.78 -15.02 2.23
N ALA A 10 -5.23 -16.24 2.09
CA ALA A 10 -5.90 -17.38 1.47
C ALA A 10 -7.22 -17.74 2.16
N ALA A 11 -7.24 -17.68 3.49
CA ALA A 11 -8.43 -17.92 4.28
C ALA A 11 -9.44 -16.76 4.14
N GLU A 12 -8.96 -15.52 4.20
CA GLU A 12 -9.80 -14.31 4.12
C GLU A 12 -10.52 -14.17 2.77
N VAL A 13 -9.83 -14.48 1.65
CA VAL A 13 -10.43 -14.37 0.31
C VAL A 13 -11.32 -15.57 -0.06
N GLY A 14 -11.26 -16.66 0.71
CA GLY A 14 -12.04 -17.87 0.49
C GLY A 14 -11.72 -18.63 -0.81
N ALA A 15 -12.50 -19.67 -1.06
CA ALA A 15 -12.26 -20.62 -2.16
C ALA A 15 -12.37 -20.01 -3.56
N SER A 16 -13.17 -18.94 -3.73
CA SER A 16 -13.32 -18.22 -5.00
C SER A 16 -12.27 -17.13 -5.21
N GLY A 17 -11.53 -16.76 -4.16
CA GLY A 17 -10.44 -15.81 -4.25
C GLY A 17 -9.16 -16.42 -4.82
N LYS A 18 -8.13 -15.59 -4.99
CA LYS A 18 -6.80 -16.01 -5.45
C LYS A 18 -5.73 -15.18 -4.76
N VAL A 19 -4.66 -15.84 -4.31
CA VAL A 19 -3.51 -15.20 -3.67
C VAL A 19 -2.25 -15.52 -4.47
N TYR A 20 -1.47 -14.47 -4.79
CA TYR A 20 -0.15 -14.60 -5.39
C TYR A 20 0.92 -14.16 -4.39
N GLY A 21 1.85 -15.05 -4.07
CA GLY A 21 3.04 -14.72 -3.29
C GLY A 21 4.25 -14.55 -4.20
N ILE A 22 4.94 -13.41 -4.12
CA ILE A 22 6.11 -13.10 -4.94
C ILE A 22 7.35 -13.04 -4.04
N ASP A 23 8.41 -13.74 -4.42
CA ASP A 23 9.72 -13.65 -3.76
C ASP A 23 10.84 -13.90 -4.78
N MET A 24 11.99 -13.25 -4.60
CA MET A 24 13.13 -13.42 -5.52
C MET A 24 13.98 -14.66 -5.22
N THR A 25 13.87 -15.23 -4.01
CA THR A 25 14.77 -16.28 -3.52
C THR A 25 14.13 -17.67 -3.61
N ASP A 26 14.87 -18.64 -4.15
CA ASP A 26 14.38 -20.02 -4.26
C ASP A 26 14.14 -20.65 -2.88
N ALA A 27 15.00 -20.33 -1.91
CA ALA A 27 14.90 -20.85 -0.55
C ALA A 27 13.57 -20.45 0.14
N MET A 28 13.14 -19.19 0.01
CA MET A 28 11.87 -18.75 0.60
C MET A 28 10.68 -19.33 -0.14
N LEU A 29 10.74 -19.44 -1.47
CA LEU A 29 9.68 -20.06 -2.27
C LEU A 29 9.52 -21.55 -1.97
N GLU A 30 10.62 -22.27 -1.74
CA GLU A 30 10.57 -23.68 -1.33
C GLU A 30 9.87 -23.82 0.03
N LEU A 31 10.24 -22.97 1.00
CA LEU A 31 9.60 -22.96 2.32
C LEU A 31 8.11 -22.63 2.23
N ALA A 32 7.75 -21.63 1.42
CA ALA A 32 6.37 -21.23 1.18
C ALA A 32 5.55 -22.35 0.52
N ARG A 33 6.12 -23.07 -0.46
CA ARG A 33 5.45 -24.21 -1.10
C ARG A 33 5.25 -25.40 -0.14
N LYS A 34 6.19 -25.64 0.77
CA LYS A 34 6.02 -26.66 1.84
C LYS A 34 4.92 -26.26 2.81
N GLY A 35 4.89 -24.99 3.24
CA GLY A 35 3.84 -24.45 4.11
C GLY A 35 2.45 -24.52 3.45
N LYS A 36 2.38 -24.22 2.15
CA LYS A 36 1.15 -24.27 1.35
C LYS A 36 0.41 -25.60 1.47
N GLN A 37 1.13 -26.73 1.44
CA GLN A 37 0.51 -28.07 1.49
C GLN A 37 -0.36 -28.26 2.73
N HIS A 38 0.12 -27.78 3.89
CA HIS A 38 -0.60 -27.86 5.15
C HIS A 38 -1.82 -26.94 5.15
N VAL A 39 -1.66 -25.72 4.63
CA VAL A 39 -2.73 -24.71 4.56
C VAL A 39 -3.85 -25.16 3.63
N VAL A 40 -3.52 -25.65 2.43
CA VAL A 40 -4.51 -26.19 1.47
C VAL A 40 -5.29 -27.36 2.08
N THR A 41 -4.61 -28.26 2.80
CA THR A 41 -5.27 -29.38 3.49
C THR A 41 -6.24 -28.87 4.56
N ASN A 42 -5.86 -27.87 5.34
CA ASN A 42 -6.69 -27.31 6.41
C ASN A 42 -7.87 -26.48 5.87
N LEU A 43 -7.68 -25.76 4.77
CA LEU A 43 -8.72 -24.94 4.15
C LEU A 43 -9.71 -25.76 3.30
N GLY A 44 -9.26 -26.90 2.74
CA GLY A 44 -10.06 -27.74 1.85
C GLY A 44 -10.09 -27.26 0.39
N TYR A 45 -9.28 -26.26 0.03
CA TYR A 45 -9.15 -25.73 -1.32
C TYR A 45 -7.75 -25.13 -1.55
N ASP A 46 -7.37 -25.00 -2.82
CA ASP A 46 -6.11 -24.39 -3.23
C ASP A 46 -6.33 -23.11 -4.03
N ASN A 47 -6.08 -21.97 -3.40
CA ASN A 47 -6.18 -20.65 -4.00
C ASN A 47 -4.85 -19.85 -3.93
N VAL A 48 -3.73 -20.49 -3.57
CA VAL A 48 -2.44 -19.79 -3.37
C VAL A 48 -1.43 -20.16 -4.44
N GLU A 49 -0.72 -19.20 -5.00
CA GLU A 49 0.32 -19.45 -6.00
C GLU A 49 1.59 -18.64 -5.72
N PHE A 50 2.74 -19.32 -5.66
CA PHE A 50 4.03 -18.68 -5.40
C PHE A 50 4.86 -18.57 -6.68
N ARG A 51 5.20 -17.34 -7.08
CA ARG A 51 6.00 -17.04 -8.27
C ARG A 51 7.33 -16.40 -7.89
N LYS A 52 8.38 -16.79 -8.63
CA LYS A 52 9.69 -16.17 -8.51
C LYS A 52 9.71 -14.85 -9.28
N GLY A 53 10.13 -13.77 -8.64
CA GLY A 53 10.20 -12.46 -9.28
C GLY A 53 10.79 -11.39 -8.37
N TYR A 54 11.16 -10.28 -8.99
CA TYR A 54 11.60 -9.07 -8.31
C TYR A 54 10.40 -8.13 -8.10
N LEU A 55 10.48 -7.23 -7.13
CA LEU A 55 9.42 -6.23 -6.88
C LEU A 55 9.32 -5.24 -8.04
N GLU A 56 10.43 -5.01 -8.73
CA GLU A 56 10.60 -4.11 -9.87
C GLU A 56 10.14 -4.74 -11.21
N ALA A 57 9.81 -6.03 -11.19
CA ALA A 57 9.33 -6.79 -12.35
C ALA A 57 8.43 -7.94 -11.88
N ILE A 58 7.20 -7.60 -11.47
CA ILE A 58 6.29 -8.56 -10.87
C ILE A 58 5.74 -9.50 -11.96
N PRO A 59 5.86 -10.84 -11.80
CA PRO A 59 5.47 -11.82 -12.83
C PRO A 59 3.95 -12.05 -12.86
N LEU A 60 3.18 -10.98 -12.97
CA LEU A 60 1.72 -10.95 -13.11
C LEU A 60 1.35 -10.05 -14.29
N ALA A 61 0.22 -10.35 -14.92
CA ALA A 61 -0.33 -9.50 -15.98
C ALA A 61 -0.86 -8.18 -15.39
N ASP A 62 -1.09 -7.21 -16.26
CA ASP A 62 -1.73 -5.94 -15.91
C ASP A 62 -3.13 -6.20 -15.33
N ALA A 63 -3.57 -5.36 -14.39
CA ALA A 63 -4.91 -5.43 -13.81
C ALA A 63 -5.32 -6.83 -13.30
N THR A 64 -4.40 -7.54 -12.64
CA THR A 64 -4.65 -8.87 -12.08
C THR A 64 -5.18 -8.81 -10.64
N ALA A 65 -4.68 -7.89 -9.82
CA ALA A 65 -4.91 -7.89 -8.38
C ALA A 65 -5.90 -6.80 -7.95
N ASP A 66 -6.83 -7.16 -7.07
CA ASP A 66 -7.71 -6.19 -6.39
C ASP A 66 -7.00 -5.50 -5.22
N VAL A 67 -6.12 -6.24 -4.53
CA VAL A 67 -5.34 -5.74 -3.40
C VAL A 67 -3.89 -6.24 -3.49
N VAL A 68 -2.94 -5.36 -3.23
CA VAL A 68 -1.53 -5.71 -3.00
C VAL A 68 -1.19 -5.45 -1.54
N ILE A 69 -0.66 -6.46 -0.86
CA ILE A 69 -0.14 -6.32 0.51
C ILE A 69 1.37 -6.52 0.53
N SER A 70 2.08 -5.76 1.35
CA SER A 70 3.52 -5.98 1.58
C SER A 70 3.93 -5.51 2.98
N ASN A 71 4.90 -6.20 3.56
CA ASN A 71 5.41 -5.92 4.90
C ASN A 71 6.95 -5.88 4.88
N CYS A 72 7.52 -4.72 5.24
CA CYS A 72 8.96 -4.50 5.46
C CYS A 72 9.89 -4.94 4.30
N VAL A 73 9.45 -4.89 3.04
CA VAL A 73 10.31 -5.28 1.90
C VAL A 73 10.48 -4.21 0.82
N ILE A 74 9.61 -3.21 0.74
CA ILE A 74 9.74 -2.16 -0.28
C ILE A 74 10.99 -1.32 -0.02
N ASN A 75 11.33 -1.11 1.25
CA ASN A 75 12.58 -0.45 1.62
C ASN A 75 13.86 -1.14 1.11
N LEU A 76 13.81 -2.46 0.85
CA LEU A 76 14.92 -3.23 0.30
C LEU A 76 15.05 -3.11 -1.23
N SER A 77 14.03 -2.56 -1.90
CA SER A 77 14.06 -2.34 -3.33
C SER A 77 15.15 -1.32 -3.71
N PRO A 78 16.05 -1.64 -4.66
CA PRO A 78 16.97 -0.67 -5.24
C PRO A 78 16.28 0.40 -6.09
N ASP A 79 15.08 0.13 -6.60
CA ASP A 79 14.28 1.08 -7.40
C ASP A 79 12.82 1.09 -6.92
N LYS A 80 12.56 1.90 -5.89
CA LYS A 80 11.24 2.04 -5.29
C LYS A 80 10.21 2.60 -6.26
N ARG A 81 10.60 3.55 -7.12
CA ARG A 81 9.71 4.11 -8.14
C ARG A 81 9.26 3.02 -9.10
N ARG A 82 10.18 2.19 -9.59
CA ARG A 82 9.82 1.03 -10.44
C ARG A 82 8.93 0.03 -9.69
N THR A 83 9.21 -0.25 -8.43
CA THR A 83 8.37 -1.11 -7.58
C THR A 83 6.94 -0.59 -7.49
N TYR A 84 6.75 0.70 -7.18
CA TYR A 84 5.42 1.30 -7.12
C TYR A 84 4.71 1.33 -8.48
N LEU A 85 5.43 1.56 -9.58
CA LEU A 85 4.87 1.46 -10.93
C LEU A 85 4.44 0.04 -11.30
N GLU A 86 5.19 -0.99 -10.90
CA GLU A 86 4.77 -2.39 -11.08
C GLU A 86 3.54 -2.74 -10.25
N ILE A 87 3.46 -2.26 -9.01
CA ILE A 87 2.26 -2.39 -8.18
C ILE A 87 1.06 -1.73 -8.87
N MET A 88 1.22 -0.50 -9.37
CA MET A 88 0.18 0.19 -10.14
C MET A 88 -0.24 -0.58 -11.39
N ARG A 89 0.72 -1.20 -12.10
CA ARG A 89 0.46 -2.00 -13.30
C ARG A 89 -0.42 -3.20 -13.00
N ILE A 90 -0.09 -3.97 -11.96
CA ILE A 90 -0.82 -5.20 -11.62
C ILE A 90 -2.15 -4.93 -10.91
N LEU A 91 -2.34 -3.78 -10.27
CA LEU A 91 -3.61 -3.41 -9.67
C LEU A 91 -4.68 -3.18 -10.74
N LYS A 92 -5.87 -3.74 -10.51
CA LYS A 92 -7.07 -3.37 -11.27
C LYS A 92 -7.45 -1.91 -11.00
N PRO A 93 -8.16 -1.23 -11.92
CA PRO A 93 -8.90 -0.02 -11.56
C PRO A 93 -9.72 -0.25 -10.29
N GLY A 94 -9.73 0.74 -9.38
CA GLY A 94 -10.36 0.61 -8.05
C GLY A 94 -9.60 -0.26 -7.03
N GLY A 95 -8.53 -0.94 -7.45
CA GLY A 95 -7.67 -1.72 -6.58
C GLY A 95 -6.83 -0.86 -5.65
N ARG A 96 -6.22 -1.46 -4.64
CA ARG A 96 -5.40 -0.72 -3.65
C ARG A 96 -4.17 -1.48 -3.17
N LEU A 97 -3.15 -0.73 -2.77
CA LEU A 97 -1.99 -1.23 -2.04
C LEU A 97 -2.20 -0.98 -0.55
N VAL A 98 -1.82 -1.93 0.30
CA VAL A 98 -1.72 -1.75 1.77
C VAL A 98 -0.36 -2.25 2.23
N VAL A 99 0.46 -1.36 2.78
CA VAL A 99 1.84 -1.67 3.17
C VAL A 99 2.11 -1.28 4.61
N ALA A 100 2.82 -2.14 5.33
CA ALA A 100 3.51 -1.77 6.55
C ALA A 100 5.02 -1.71 6.28
N ASP A 101 5.65 -0.55 6.41
CA ASP A 101 7.10 -0.42 6.23
C ASP A 101 7.69 0.63 7.18
N VAL A 102 9.03 0.73 7.20
CA VAL A 102 9.74 1.71 8.02
C VAL A 102 9.85 3.06 7.30
N VAL A 103 9.53 4.13 8.01
CA VAL A 103 9.71 5.52 7.55
C VAL A 103 10.52 6.32 8.57
N SER A 104 10.94 7.51 8.16
CA SER A 104 11.65 8.49 8.98
C SER A 104 10.98 9.87 8.88
N ASP A 105 11.21 10.72 9.88
CA ASP A 105 10.76 12.13 9.85
C ASP A 105 11.74 13.04 9.13
N GLU A 106 12.99 12.62 9.03
CA GLU A 106 14.08 13.38 8.45
C GLU A 106 14.83 12.51 7.43
N PRO A 107 15.50 13.12 6.44
CA PRO A 107 16.28 12.37 5.49
C PRO A 107 17.31 11.46 6.19
N VAL A 108 17.26 10.16 5.91
CA VAL A 108 18.20 9.19 6.47
C VAL A 108 19.63 9.57 6.05
N SER A 109 20.54 9.63 7.03
CA SER A 109 21.93 10.03 6.81
C SER A 109 22.67 9.08 5.87
N ALA A 110 23.69 9.60 5.19
CA ALA A 110 24.53 8.80 4.29
C ALA A 110 25.21 7.61 5.00
N ALA A 111 25.54 7.76 6.29
CA ALA A 111 26.12 6.70 7.11
C ALA A 111 25.15 5.51 7.26
N ILE A 112 23.87 5.79 7.55
CA ILE A 112 22.85 4.74 7.68
C ILE A 112 22.51 4.13 6.32
N LYS A 113 22.35 4.95 5.27
CA LYS A 113 22.06 4.49 3.89
C LYS A 113 23.13 3.54 3.32
N ASN A 114 24.39 3.77 3.67
CA ASN A 114 25.53 3.01 3.14
C ASN A 114 25.96 1.84 4.03
N SER A 115 25.37 1.68 5.21
CA SER A 115 25.63 0.55 6.12
C SER A 115 25.00 -0.73 5.60
N THR A 116 25.81 -1.78 5.40
CA THR A 116 25.33 -3.11 5.03
C THR A 116 24.40 -3.71 6.09
N LYS A 117 24.69 -3.43 7.38
CA LYS A 117 23.83 -3.82 8.51
C LYS A 117 22.43 -3.22 8.38
N TYR A 118 22.34 -1.90 8.21
CA TYR A 118 21.04 -1.20 8.19
C TYR A 118 20.26 -1.39 6.89
N ARG A 119 20.94 -1.74 5.79
CA ARG A 119 20.26 -2.17 4.56
C ARG A 119 19.45 -3.44 4.78
N GLY A 120 20.02 -4.45 5.43
CA GLY A 120 19.30 -5.71 5.72
C GLY A 120 18.15 -5.57 6.74
N GLU A 121 18.18 -4.50 7.54
CA GLU A 121 17.15 -4.18 8.55
C GLU A 121 16.08 -3.20 8.03
N CYS A 122 16.02 -2.94 6.71
CA CYS A 122 15.10 -2.02 6.03
C CYS A 122 15.25 -0.53 6.41
N LEU A 123 16.17 -0.19 7.33
CA LEU A 123 16.41 1.18 7.78
C LEU A 123 17.20 2.00 6.75
N GLY A 124 18.19 1.40 6.11
CA GLY A 124 19.04 2.08 5.14
C GLY A 124 18.28 2.54 3.89
N GLY A 125 17.18 1.86 3.58
CA GLY A 125 16.31 2.20 2.45
C GLY A 125 15.05 2.96 2.84
N ALA A 126 14.83 3.24 4.14
CA ALA A 126 13.66 3.96 4.61
C ALA A 126 13.58 5.36 3.99
N MET A 127 12.38 5.74 3.56
CA MET A 127 12.11 7.08 3.04
C MET A 127 11.68 8.01 4.16
N GLN A 128 11.87 9.31 3.95
CA GLN A 128 11.13 10.30 4.71
C GLN A 128 9.64 10.12 4.37
N GLN A 129 8.75 10.28 5.35
CA GLN A 129 7.32 10.09 5.12
C GLN A 129 6.76 10.99 4.00
N ASP A 130 7.21 12.24 3.94
CA ASP A 130 6.76 13.18 2.89
C ASP A 130 7.24 12.74 1.49
N ASP A 131 8.47 12.23 1.39
CA ASP A 131 9.01 11.67 0.13
C ASP A 131 8.23 10.42 -0.30
N LEU A 132 7.80 9.58 0.65
CA LEU A 132 6.95 8.43 0.38
C LEU A 132 5.61 8.86 -0.23
N ILE A 133 4.95 9.85 0.36
CA ILE A 133 3.66 10.36 -0.12
C ILE A 133 3.83 10.95 -1.53
N ALA A 134 4.82 11.82 -1.72
CA ALA A 134 5.12 12.40 -3.02
C ALA A 134 5.41 11.33 -4.08
N MET A 135 6.14 10.27 -3.72
CA MET A 135 6.45 9.16 -4.64
C MET A 135 5.22 8.37 -5.04
N LEU A 136 4.27 8.14 -4.12
CA LEU A 136 3.01 7.47 -4.42
C LEU A 136 2.17 8.32 -5.38
N GLU A 137 2.04 9.62 -5.12
CA GLU A 137 1.34 10.57 -6.00
C GLU A 137 1.97 10.60 -7.40
N ASP A 138 3.29 10.70 -7.47
CA ASP A 138 4.08 10.70 -8.71
C ASP A 138 3.94 9.41 -9.53
N CYS A 139 3.67 8.28 -8.87
CA CYS A 139 3.42 6.99 -9.53
C CYS A 139 1.95 6.84 -9.96
N GLY A 140 1.10 7.81 -9.65
CA GLY A 140 -0.31 7.84 -10.05
C GLY A 140 -1.25 7.17 -9.06
N PHE A 141 -0.82 6.89 -7.84
CA PHE A 141 -1.75 6.47 -6.79
C PHE A 141 -2.62 7.65 -6.35
N ALA A 142 -3.89 7.35 -6.08
CA ALA A 142 -4.87 8.25 -5.48
C ALA A 142 -5.25 7.74 -4.08
N SER A 143 -6.07 8.49 -3.33
CA SER A 143 -6.64 8.04 -2.05
C SER A 143 -5.58 7.46 -1.09
N ILE A 144 -4.55 8.25 -0.78
CA ILE A 144 -3.47 7.83 0.11
C ILE A 144 -3.93 7.98 1.56
N TYR A 145 -3.88 6.89 2.32
CA TYR A 145 -4.24 6.85 3.73
C TYR A 145 -3.08 6.40 4.60
N LEU A 146 -2.81 7.15 5.67
CA LEU A 146 -1.88 6.74 6.72
C LEU A 146 -2.70 6.17 7.88
N HIS A 147 -2.61 4.86 8.09
CA HIS A 147 -3.45 4.14 9.06
C HIS A 147 -2.89 4.20 10.47
N LYS A 148 -1.65 3.73 10.64
CA LYS A 148 -1.03 3.56 11.95
C LYS A 148 0.44 3.88 11.87
N ARG A 149 0.95 4.63 12.84
CA ARG A 149 2.36 4.99 12.95
C ARG A 149 2.85 4.80 14.37
N TYR A 150 3.84 3.93 14.56
CA TYR A 150 4.42 3.64 15.86
C TYR A 150 5.92 3.91 15.87
N PRO A 151 6.49 4.45 16.96
CA PRO A 151 7.94 4.49 17.13
C PRO A 151 8.52 3.08 16.96
N TYR A 152 9.48 2.92 16.06
CA TYR A 152 10.12 1.64 15.78
C TYR A 152 11.47 1.55 16.47
N ARG A 153 12.41 2.43 16.12
CA ARG A 153 13.76 2.45 16.69
C ARG A 153 14.43 3.80 16.46
N GLU A 154 15.41 4.13 17.31
CA GLU A 154 16.35 5.21 17.06
C GLU A 154 17.73 4.64 16.70
N VAL A 155 18.38 5.21 15.68
CA VAL A 155 19.72 4.82 15.24
C VAL A 155 20.53 6.07 14.96
N ASP A 156 21.65 6.25 15.66
CA ASP A 156 22.56 7.40 15.49
C ASP A 156 21.82 8.76 15.54
N GLY A 157 20.83 8.89 16.45
CA GLY A 157 19.98 10.08 16.60
C GLY A 157 18.84 10.20 15.59
N HIS A 158 18.71 9.27 14.64
CA HIS A 158 17.60 9.24 13.69
C HIS A 158 16.47 8.36 14.19
N ARG A 159 15.25 8.92 14.25
CA ARG A 159 14.04 8.21 14.67
C ARG A 159 13.34 7.58 13.47
N PHE A 160 13.07 6.29 13.60
CA PHE A 160 12.34 5.48 12.63
C PHE A 160 11.00 5.05 13.19
N TYR A 161 10.04 4.90 12.30
CA TYR A 161 8.66 4.57 12.63
C TYR A 161 8.17 3.45 11.74
N SER A 162 7.38 2.55 12.29
CA SER A 162 6.60 1.60 11.50
C SER A 162 5.32 2.31 11.08
N LEU A 163 5.12 2.45 9.77
CA LEU A 163 3.96 3.09 9.18
C LEU A 163 3.18 2.06 8.37
N THR A 164 1.90 1.88 8.71
CA THR A 164 0.93 1.23 7.84
C THR A 164 0.25 2.30 7.00
N TYR A 165 0.33 2.18 5.68
CA TYR A 165 -0.31 3.08 4.73
C TYR A 165 -1.05 2.30 3.64
N GLU A 166 -1.99 2.97 3.02
CA GLU A 166 -2.79 2.48 1.91
C GLU A 166 -2.77 3.52 0.78
N ALA A 167 -2.82 3.06 -0.46
CA ALA A 167 -2.95 3.93 -1.61
C ALA A 167 -3.72 3.22 -2.72
N GLY A 168 -4.71 3.90 -3.31
CA GLY A 168 -5.61 3.36 -4.31
C GLY A 168 -5.17 3.64 -5.75
N LYS A 169 -5.57 2.78 -6.67
CA LYS A 169 -5.59 3.08 -8.10
C LYS A 169 -6.99 3.59 -8.44
N ALA A 170 -7.08 4.78 -9.01
CA ALA A 170 -8.36 5.35 -9.40
C ALA A 170 -9.15 4.38 -10.30
N GLU A 171 -10.47 4.35 -10.13
CA GLU A 171 -11.34 3.77 -11.15
C GLU A 171 -11.12 4.55 -12.45
N LEU A 172 -11.14 3.85 -13.58
CA LEU A 172 -11.33 4.53 -14.85
C LEU A 172 -12.75 5.05 -14.79
N ALA A 173 -12.93 6.32 -14.39
CA ALA A 173 -14.19 6.98 -14.60
C ALA A 173 -14.43 6.94 -16.11
N GLU A 174 -15.34 6.07 -16.56
CA GLU A 174 -16.10 6.42 -17.75
C GLU A 174 -16.59 7.85 -17.49
N PHE A 175 -16.43 8.75 -18.47
CA PHE A 175 -16.96 10.10 -18.38
C PHE A 175 -18.49 10.01 -18.32
N VAL A 176 -19.01 9.70 -17.14
CA VAL A 176 -20.42 9.74 -16.79
C VAL A 176 -20.56 11.00 -15.96
N ASP A 177 -21.42 11.91 -16.41
CA ASP A 177 -21.66 13.20 -15.77
C ASP A 177 -21.79 13.03 -14.24
N ALA A 178 -20.90 13.69 -13.50
CA ALA A 178 -20.83 13.68 -12.03
C ALA A 178 -22.15 14.12 -11.35
N GLU A 179 -23.10 14.67 -12.11
CA GLU A 179 -24.46 15.00 -11.68
C GLU A 179 -25.38 13.76 -11.51
N THR A 180 -25.04 12.63 -12.13
CA THR A 180 -25.97 11.48 -12.24
C THR A 180 -25.82 10.45 -11.11
N GLU A 181 -24.60 10.22 -10.61
CA GLU A 181 -24.34 9.26 -9.51
C GLU A 181 -24.61 9.82 -8.10
N ASN A 182 -24.65 11.14 -7.93
CA ASN A 182 -24.72 11.77 -6.61
C ASN A 182 -26.15 12.07 -6.11
N LYS A 183 -27.20 11.63 -6.81
CA LYS A 183 -28.59 11.80 -6.35
C LYS A 183 -28.93 10.77 -5.27
N GLY A 184 -28.78 11.19 -4.00
CA GLY A 184 -29.30 10.46 -2.83
C GLY A 184 -28.24 9.87 -1.88
N VAL A 185 -26.95 10.08 -2.14
CA VAL A 185 -25.87 9.66 -1.24
C VAL A 185 -25.73 10.67 -0.09
N GLU A 186 -25.74 10.20 1.15
CA GLU A 186 -25.53 11.05 2.33
C GLU A 186 -24.15 11.72 2.26
N LYS A 187 -24.13 13.05 2.26
CA LYS A 187 -22.90 13.85 2.27
C LYS A 187 -22.65 14.41 3.66
N VAL A 188 -21.37 14.50 4.00
CA VAL A 188 -20.89 15.03 5.27
C VAL A 188 -19.89 16.14 5.00
N ARG A 189 -19.92 17.17 5.85
CA ARG A 189 -18.94 18.26 5.80
C ARG A 189 -17.69 17.84 6.52
N CYS A 190 -16.57 17.92 5.83
CA CYS A 190 -15.27 17.52 6.35
C CYS A 190 -14.20 18.56 6.06
N LEU A 191 -13.31 18.76 7.03
CA LEU A 191 -12.10 19.58 6.92
C LEU A 191 -10.90 18.68 6.67
N PHE A 192 -10.28 18.76 5.49
CA PHE A 192 -9.04 18.03 5.21
C PHE A 192 -7.86 18.69 5.95
N ARG A 193 -7.14 17.92 6.76
CA ARG A 193 -6.02 18.40 7.60
C ARG A 193 -4.64 18.05 7.07
N GLY A 194 -4.54 17.30 5.98
CA GLY A 194 -3.29 16.78 5.44
C GLY A 194 -3.13 15.29 5.73
N PRO A 195 -1.94 14.72 5.45
CA PRO A 195 -0.63 15.38 5.45
C PRO A 195 -0.32 16.24 4.22
N ALA A 196 -0.88 15.91 3.05
CA ALA A 196 -0.65 16.64 1.81
C ALA A 196 -1.33 18.02 1.77
N PRO A 197 -0.87 18.98 0.94
CA PRO A 197 -1.56 20.27 0.75
C PRO A 197 -2.93 20.10 0.07
N ALA A 198 -3.11 19.03 -0.70
CA ALA A 198 -4.38 18.63 -1.27
C ALA A 198 -4.41 17.11 -1.46
N LEU A 199 -5.62 16.53 -1.54
CA LEU A 199 -5.85 15.12 -1.84
C LEU A 199 -6.93 15.02 -2.92
N VAL A 200 -6.79 14.09 -3.86
CA VAL A 200 -7.88 13.73 -4.78
C VAL A 200 -8.53 12.44 -4.29
N THR A 201 -9.84 12.48 -4.04
CA THR A 201 -10.60 11.32 -3.57
C THR A 201 -10.83 10.31 -4.69
N SER A 202 -11.38 9.14 -4.34
CA SER A 202 -11.72 8.10 -5.32
C SER A 202 -12.75 8.55 -6.36
N SER A 203 -13.62 9.50 -6.04
CA SER A 203 -14.57 10.11 -6.98
C SER A 203 -13.97 11.26 -7.79
N GLY A 204 -12.67 11.52 -7.68
CA GLY A 204 -11.98 12.59 -8.40
C GLY A 204 -12.13 13.97 -7.76
N GLN A 205 -12.75 14.08 -6.58
CA GLN A 205 -12.92 15.36 -5.90
C GLN A 205 -11.61 15.80 -5.23
N ARG A 206 -11.18 17.04 -5.48
CA ARG A 206 -9.98 17.60 -4.85
C ARG A 206 -10.32 18.27 -3.52
N LEU A 207 -9.68 17.80 -2.45
CA LEU A 207 -9.72 18.35 -1.10
C LEU A 207 -8.50 19.23 -0.87
N GLU A 208 -8.70 20.47 -0.42
CA GLU A 208 -7.60 21.37 -0.06
C GLU A 208 -7.43 21.43 1.45
N ARG A 209 -6.19 21.40 1.92
CA ARG A 209 -5.90 21.43 3.35
C ARG A 209 -6.43 22.72 3.97
N GLY A 210 -7.17 22.61 5.06
CA GLY A 210 -7.77 23.75 5.75
C GLY A 210 -9.12 24.20 5.16
N ARG A 211 -9.60 23.58 4.08
CA ARG A 211 -10.89 23.89 3.46
C ARG A 211 -11.96 22.88 3.84
N ILE A 212 -13.12 23.37 4.28
CA ILE A 212 -14.29 22.53 4.51
C ILE A 212 -14.91 22.18 3.17
N THR A 213 -15.11 20.88 2.92
CA THR A 213 -15.66 20.33 1.68
C THR A 213 -16.75 19.30 2.02
N GLU A 214 -17.74 19.13 1.15
CA GLU A 214 -18.71 18.04 1.27
C GLU A 214 -18.25 16.80 0.51
N LEU A 215 -18.27 15.65 1.17
CA LEU A 215 -17.95 14.34 0.60
C LEU A 215 -19.06 13.34 0.88
N PRO A 216 -19.25 12.31 0.02
CA PRO A 216 -20.00 11.12 0.41
C PRO A 216 -19.50 10.56 1.75
N ARG A 217 -20.40 10.23 2.68
CA ARG A 217 -20.05 9.72 4.02
C ARG A 217 -19.01 8.60 3.97
N ARG A 218 -19.17 7.66 3.04
CA ARG A 218 -18.24 6.53 2.86
C ARG A 218 -16.82 6.98 2.53
N GLU A 219 -16.65 8.00 1.68
CA GLU A 219 -15.33 8.56 1.36
C GLU A 219 -14.74 9.30 2.57
N ALA A 220 -15.56 10.08 3.29
CA ALA A 220 -15.12 10.77 4.49
C ALA A 220 -14.70 9.80 5.61
N GLU A 221 -15.43 8.69 5.78
CA GLU A 221 -15.08 7.63 6.73
C GLU A 221 -13.79 6.90 6.34
N GLN A 222 -13.53 6.73 5.04
CA GLN A 222 -12.26 6.18 4.55
C GLN A 222 -11.08 7.12 4.81
N LEU A 223 -11.29 8.44 4.74
CA LEU A 223 -10.28 9.46 5.04
C LEU A 223 -9.84 9.50 6.52
N GLY A 224 -10.65 8.94 7.43
CA GLY A 224 -10.27 8.74 8.82
C GLY A 224 -9.73 10.01 9.48
N GLU A 225 -8.57 9.92 10.12
CA GLU A 225 -7.96 11.04 10.87
C GLU A 225 -7.50 12.23 9.99
N GLN A 226 -7.45 12.05 8.66
CA GLN A 226 -7.11 13.14 7.74
C GLN A 226 -8.23 14.16 7.58
N VAL A 227 -9.45 13.82 8.01
CA VAL A 227 -10.61 14.71 7.95
C VAL A 227 -11.28 14.88 9.32
N PHE A 228 -11.80 16.08 9.56
CA PHE A 228 -12.67 16.34 10.71
C PHE A 228 -14.09 16.60 10.25
N PHE A 229 -15.04 15.84 10.80
CA PHE A 229 -16.47 16.11 10.63
C PHE A 229 -16.83 17.43 11.31
N SER A 230 -17.57 18.29 10.60
CA SER A 230 -18.03 19.59 11.05
C SER A 230 -19.54 19.69 11.03
#